data_AF-A0A5B7VRN7-F1
#
_entry.id   AF-A0A5B7VRN7-F1
#
_cell.length_a   1.000
_cell.length_b   1.000
_cell.length_c   1.000
_cell.angle_alpha   90.00
_cell.angle_beta   90.00
_cell.angle_gamma   90.00
#
_symmetry.space_group_name_H-M   'P 1'
#
loop_
_entity.id
_entity.type
_entity.pdbx_description
1 polymer ?
#
loop_
_entity_poly.entity_id
_entity_poly.type
_entity_poly.pdbx_seq_one_letter_code
_entity_poly.pdbx_strand_id
1 'polypeptide(L)'
;MQPDPPFTWEHGNDEDEAFAPGIDGFRYSAYLSPGAELVVVQAIEDFAEEHAVLVVTATRVGVDPAGRAQEEYRCESATGDQRWMAPEQIDDWLVSNGKMRDLR
;
A
#
# COMPACT_ATOMS: atom_id res chain seq x y z
N MET A 1 29.38 -23.22 32.86
CA MET A 1 28.82 -22.45 31.73
C MET A 1 27.54 -21.82 32.24
N GLN A 2 27.53 -20.50 32.48
CA GLN A 2 26.30 -19.78 32.80
C GLN A 2 25.52 -19.54 31.50
N PRO A 3 24.19 -19.67 31.48
CA PRO A 3 23.41 -19.27 30.31
C PRO A 3 23.45 -17.75 30.19
N ASP A 4 23.63 -17.26 28.96
CA ASP A 4 23.51 -15.84 28.62
C ASP A 4 22.14 -15.31 29.06
N PRO A 5 22.05 -14.07 29.58
CA PRO A 5 20.76 -13.45 29.85
C PRO A 5 19.96 -13.32 28.54
N PRO A 6 18.62 -13.42 28.61
CA PRO A 6 17.78 -13.26 27.42
C PRO A 6 17.98 -11.87 26.80
N PHE A 7 18.05 -11.85 25.47
CA PHE A 7 18.12 -10.63 24.68
C PHE A 7 17.03 -9.66 25.12
N THR A 8 17.43 -8.51 25.63
CA THR A 8 16.53 -7.43 26.05
C THR A 8 16.48 -6.43 24.91
N TRP A 9 15.32 -6.29 24.28
CA TRP A 9 15.07 -5.20 23.33
C TRP A 9 15.08 -3.88 24.11
N GLU A 10 16.18 -3.14 24.03
CA GLU A 10 16.17 -1.73 24.45
C GLU A 10 15.35 -0.98 23.41
N HIS A 11 14.11 -0.66 23.74
CA HIS A 11 13.34 0.33 22.98
C HIS A 11 14.06 1.66 23.13
N GLY A 12 14.91 1.97 22.13
CA GLY A 12 15.46 3.30 21.94
C GLY A 12 14.32 4.30 21.98
N ASN A 13 14.41 5.19 22.96
CA ASN A 13 13.53 6.33 23.15
C ASN A 13 13.80 7.34 22.02
N ASP A 14 13.30 7.03 20.82
CA ASP A 14 13.24 7.98 19.71
C ASP A 14 11.94 8.78 19.87
N GLU A 15 12.14 9.95 20.45
CA GLU A 15 11.38 11.20 20.38
C GLU A 15 10.01 11.12 19.69
N ASP A 16 8.96 11.37 20.48
CA ASP A 16 7.66 11.94 20.15
C ASP A 16 7.51 12.53 18.73
N GLU A 17 7.41 11.67 17.72
CA GLU A 17 6.72 12.05 16.48
C GLU A 17 5.23 11.98 16.80
N ALA A 18 4.72 13.12 17.27
CA ALA A 18 3.32 13.34 17.61
C ALA A 18 2.44 12.66 16.55
N PHE A 19 1.82 11.55 16.93
CA PHE A 19 0.81 10.87 16.13
C PHE A 19 -0.33 11.86 15.95
N ALA A 20 -0.29 12.65 14.89
CA ALA A 20 -1.41 13.46 14.49
C ALA A 20 -2.52 12.48 14.14
N PRO A 21 -3.63 12.41 14.89
CA PRO A 21 -4.79 11.65 14.43
C PRO A 21 -5.34 12.43 13.24
N GLY A 22 -4.79 12.14 12.06
CA GLY A 22 -5.27 12.63 10.78
C GLY A 22 -6.69 12.12 10.60
N ILE A 23 -7.62 13.01 10.91
CA ILE A 23 -8.95 13.20 10.34
C ILE A 23 -9.32 12.11 9.32
N ASP A 24 -10.44 11.44 9.62
CA ASP A 24 -11.23 10.54 8.79
C ASP A 24 -10.98 9.03 8.97
N GLY A 25 -12.02 8.30 9.34
CA GLY A 25 -12.02 6.93 9.89
C GLY A 25 -11.69 5.81 8.91
N PHE A 26 -10.71 6.01 8.04
CA PHE A 26 -10.25 5.03 7.07
C PHE A 26 -9.36 3.97 7.72
N ARG A 27 -9.67 2.70 7.49
CA ARG A 27 -8.82 1.57 7.92
C ARG A 27 -7.43 1.59 7.26
N TYR A 28 -7.31 2.21 6.09
CA TYR A 28 -6.12 2.19 5.22
C TYR A 28 -5.64 3.60 4.84
N SER A 29 -5.75 4.57 5.74
CA SER A 29 -5.24 5.93 5.45
C SER A 29 -3.74 5.89 5.11
N ALA A 30 -3.36 6.49 3.98
CA ALA A 30 -1.99 6.57 3.49
C ALA A 30 -1.31 5.19 3.30
N TYR A 31 -2.10 4.18 2.91
CA TYR A 31 -1.59 2.80 2.74
C TYR A 31 -0.60 2.68 1.58
N LEU A 32 -0.79 3.44 0.49
CA LEU A 32 0.19 3.59 -0.59
C LEU A 32 0.32 5.04 -1.03
N SER A 33 1.52 5.39 -1.50
CA SER A 33 1.82 6.71 -2.08
C SER A 33 1.86 6.65 -3.61
N PRO A 34 1.47 7.73 -4.32
CA PRO A 34 1.77 7.86 -5.74
C PRO A 34 3.26 7.65 -6.02
N GLY A 35 3.56 6.87 -7.05
CA GLY A 35 4.88 6.37 -7.42
C GLY A 35 5.13 4.93 -6.96
N ALA A 36 4.37 4.39 -6.00
CA ALA A 36 4.61 3.05 -5.50
C ALA A 36 4.48 1.99 -6.61
N GLU A 37 5.49 1.12 -6.71
CA GLU A 37 5.47 -0.02 -7.62
C GLU A 37 4.91 -1.26 -6.92
N LEU A 38 3.89 -1.84 -7.55
CA LEU A 38 3.19 -3.03 -7.09
C LEU A 38 3.43 -4.16 -8.09
N VAL A 39 3.75 -5.35 -7.60
CA VAL A 39 3.90 -6.55 -8.41
C VAL A 39 2.64 -7.38 -8.30
N VAL A 40 2.11 -7.79 -9.45
CA VAL A 40 0.95 -8.68 -9.55
C VAL A 40 1.35 -10.08 -9.13
N VAL A 41 0.77 -10.59 -8.03
CA VAL A 41 1.01 -11.96 -7.55
C VAL A 41 0.08 -12.98 -8.18
N GLN A 42 -1.05 -12.53 -8.74
CA GLN A 42 -1.99 -13.35 -9.50
C GLN A 42 -2.64 -12.49 -10.59
N ALA A 43 -2.81 -13.03 -11.79
CA ALA A 43 -3.39 -12.30 -12.92
C ALA A 43 -4.74 -11.65 -12.57
N ILE A 44 -4.89 -10.38 -12.91
CA ILE A 44 -6.06 -9.55 -12.64
C ILE A 44 -6.85 -9.42 -13.93
N GLU A 45 -7.74 -10.38 -14.18
CA GLU A 45 -8.67 -10.40 -15.34
C GLU A 45 -8.02 -9.83 -16.62
N ASP A 46 -8.67 -8.86 -17.29
CA ASP A 46 -8.16 -8.18 -18.50
C ASP A 46 -7.26 -6.97 -18.21
N PHE A 47 -6.75 -6.82 -16.98
CA PHE A 47 -5.98 -5.64 -16.57
C PHE A 47 -4.48 -5.90 -16.51
N ALA A 48 -4.06 -6.98 -15.88
CA ALA A 48 -2.64 -7.25 -15.69
C ALA A 48 -2.34 -8.74 -15.54
N GLU A 49 -1.26 -9.20 -16.16
CA GLU A 49 -0.78 -10.57 -16.04
C GLU A 49 0.00 -10.78 -14.73
N GLU A 50 0.16 -12.04 -14.32
CA GLU A 50 1.00 -12.40 -13.17
C GLU A 50 2.45 -11.91 -13.37
N HIS A 51 3.06 -11.40 -12.30
CA HIS A 51 4.37 -10.73 -12.24
C HIS A 51 4.49 -9.41 -13.01
N ALA A 52 3.40 -8.88 -13.59
CA ALA A 52 3.41 -7.53 -14.12
C ALA A 52 3.66 -6.51 -13.01
N VAL A 53 4.26 -5.37 -13.37
CA VAL A 53 4.44 -4.24 -12.47
C VAL A 53 3.39 -3.19 -12.77
N LEU A 54 2.65 -2.81 -11.73
CA LEU A 54 1.74 -1.67 -11.73
C LEU A 54 2.36 -0.52 -10.95
N VAL A 55 2.01 0.71 -11.32
CA VAL A 55 2.48 1.91 -10.64
C VAL A 55 1.27 2.67 -10.12
N VAL A 56 1.26 3.02 -8.84
CA VAL A 56 0.24 3.91 -8.28
C VAL A 56 0.49 5.31 -8.82
N THR A 57 -0.47 5.90 -9.52
CA THR A 57 -0.34 7.22 -10.16
C THR A 57 -1.13 8.31 -9.42
N ALA A 58 -2.17 7.93 -8.68
CA ALA A 58 -3.00 8.85 -7.90
C ALA A 58 -3.73 8.14 -6.76
N THR A 59 -4.17 8.91 -5.76
CA THR A 59 -5.05 8.46 -4.67
C THR A 59 -6.35 9.26 -4.68
N ARG A 60 -7.44 8.66 -4.22
CA ARG A 60 -8.72 9.35 -4.01
C ARG A 60 -9.51 8.72 -2.86
N VAL A 61 -10.54 9.42 -2.39
CA VAL A 61 -11.56 8.84 -1.51
C VAL A 61 -12.67 8.21 -2.36
N GLY A 62 -12.84 6.90 -2.22
CA GLY A 62 -13.96 6.12 -2.74
C GLY A 62 -14.91 5.66 -1.62
N VAL A 63 -15.76 4.68 -1.93
CA VAL A 63 -16.75 4.13 -1.01
C VAL A 63 -16.68 2.60 -1.06
N ASP A 64 -16.55 1.96 0.10
CA ASP A 64 -16.54 0.50 0.26
C ASP A 64 -17.93 -0.11 -0.03
N PRO A 65 -18.05 -1.44 -0.23
CA PRO A 65 -19.34 -2.10 -0.44
C PRO A 65 -20.35 -1.93 0.71
N ALA A 66 -19.87 -1.58 1.91
CA ALA A 66 -20.70 -1.30 3.08
C ALA A 66 -21.12 0.19 3.18
N GLY A 67 -20.76 1.03 2.20
CA GLY A 67 -21.12 2.45 2.15
C GLY A 67 -20.21 3.35 3.00
N ARG A 68 -19.09 2.84 3.50
CA ARG A 68 -18.11 3.62 4.27
C ARG A 68 -17.09 4.22 3.33
N ALA A 69 -16.59 5.40 3.67
CA ALA A 69 -15.51 6.00 2.90
C ALA A 69 -14.27 5.07 2.98
N GLN A 70 -13.57 4.90 1.85
CA GLN A 70 -12.26 4.21 1.78
C GLN A 70 -11.28 4.96 0.87
N GLU A 71 -9.97 4.77 1.05
CA GLU A 71 -8.97 5.24 0.09
C GLU A 71 -8.90 4.28 -1.10
N GLU A 72 -8.75 4.80 -2.32
CA GLU A 72 -8.55 4.03 -3.56
C GLU A 72 -7.31 4.53 -4.30
N TYR A 73 -6.66 3.62 -5.03
CA TYR A 73 -5.39 3.87 -5.71
C TYR A 73 -5.54 3.67 -7.20
N ARG A 74 -5.10 4.63 -8.00
CA ARG A 74 -5.07 4.50 -9.45
C ARG A 74 -3.81 3.78 -9.87
N CYS A 75 -3.93 2.51 -10.20
CA CYS A 75 -2.82 1.70 -10.71
C CYS A 75 -2.74 1.84 -12.24
N GLU A 76 -1.55 2.06 -12.75
CA GLU A 76 -1.23 2.06 -14.17
C GLU A 76 -0.36 0.84 -14.52
N SER A 77 -0.73 0.12 -15.58
CA SER A 77 0.05 -0.99 -16.12
C SER A 77 1.16 -0.51 -17.06
N ALA A 78 2.10 -1.39 -17.41
CA ALA A 78 3.15 -1.08 -18.38
C ALA A 78 2.62 -0.75 -19.79
N THR A 79 1.39 -1.16 -20.13
CA THR A 79 0.71 -0.83 -21.40
C THR A 79 0.01 0.54 -21.35
N GLY A 80 -0.03 1.20 -20.20
CA GLY A 80 -0.70 2.48 -19.98
C GLY A 80 -2.19 2.35 -19.62
N ASP A 81 -2.68 1.12 -19.42
CA ASP A 81 -4.03 0.90 -18.91
C ASP A 81 -4.11 1.32 -17.45
N GLN A 82 -5.21 1.96 -17.06
CA GLN A 82 -5.36 2.52 -15.73
C GLN A 82 -6.65 2.03 -15.07
N ARG A 83 -6.55 1.67 -13.78
CA ARG A 83 -7.67 1.17 -12.99
C ARG A 83 -7.57 1.67 -11.55
N TRP A 84 -8.72 2.06 -10.98
CA TRP A 84 -8.82 2.32 -9.55
C TRP A 84 -8.97 0.99 -8.80
N MET A 85 -8.20 0.82 -7.75
CA MET A 85 -8.17 -0.39 -6.93
C MET A 85 -8.37 -0.04 -5.47
N ALA A 86 -9.23 -0.82 -4.81
CA ALA A 86 -9.45 -0.77 -3.38
C ALA A 86 -8.26 -1.40 -2.62
N PRO A 87 -8.08 -1.07 -1.33
CA PRO A 87 -7.03 -1.66 -0.51
C PRO A 87 -7.14 -3.19 -0.44
N GLU A 88 -8.36 -3.70 -0.32
CA GLU A 88 -8.63 -5.15 -0.28
C GLU A 88 -8.19 -5.84 -1.58
N GLN A 89 -8.45 -5.23 -2.73
CA GLN A 89 -8.02 -5.76 -4.04
C GLN A 89 -6.50 -5.70 -4.21
N ILE A 90 -5.84 -4.72 -3.59
CA ILE A 90 -4.38 -4.67 -3.53
C ILE A 90 -3.87 -5.83 -2.69
N ASP A 91 -4.42 -6.04 -1.49
CA ASP A 91 -4.02 -7.13 -0.60
C ASP A 91 -4.22 -8.52 -1.25
N ASP A 92 -5.28 -8.69 -2.06
CA ASP A 92 -5.60 -9.95 -2.73
C ASP A 92 -4.68 -10.27 -3.92
N TRP A 93 -4.26 -9.27 -4.71
CA TRP A 93 -3.60 -9.50 -6.01
C TRP A 93 -2.23 -8.84 -6.18
N LEU A 94 -1.83 -7.96 -5.27
CA LEU A 94 -0.68 -7.09 -5.43
C LEU A 94 0.23 -7.14 -4.20
N VAL A 95 1.53 -7.00 -4.44
CA VAL A 95 2.51 -6.81 -3.37
C VAL A 95 3.41 -5.62 -3.70
N SER A 96 3.64 -4.75 -2.73
CA SER A 96 4.63 -3.68 -2.90
C SER A 96 6.02 -4.28 -3.05
N ASN A 97 6.74 -3.87 -4.09
CA ASN A 97 8.13 -4.29 -4.28
C ASN A 97 9.13 -3.36 -3.55
N GLY A 98 8.62 -2.36 -2.83
CA GLY A 98 9.41 -1.36 -2.08
C GLY A 98 10.06 -0.28 -2.95
N LYS A 99 9.85 -0.28 -4.26
CA LYS A 99 10.36 0.74 -5.18
C LYS A 99 9.33 1.84 -5.40
N MET A 100 9.85 3.03 -5.67
CA MET A 100 9.09 4.21 -6.01
C MET A 100 9.53 4.69 -7.38
N ARG A 101 8.57 4.91 -8.27
CA ARG A 101 8.75 5.48 -9.59
C ARG A 101 8.45 6.97 -9.55
N ASP A 102 9.35 7.76 -10.14
CA ASP A 102 9.15 9.20 -10.30
C ASP A 102 8.05 9.45 -11.35
N LEU A 103 7.03 10.24 -10.98
CA LEU A 103 5.84 10.51 -11.80
C LEU A 103 5.92 11.85 -12.56
N ARG A 104 7.12 12.37 -12.82
CA ARG A 104 7.34 13.68 -13.45
C ARG A 104 6.88 13.77 -14.90
#